data_AF-X1L206-F1
#
_entry.id   AF-X1L206-F1
#
_cell.length_a   1.000
_cell.length_b   1.000
_cell.length_c   1.000
_cell.angle_alpha   90.00
_cell.angle_beta   90.00
_cell.angle_gamma   90.00
#
_symmetry.space_group_name_H-M   'P 1'
#
loop_
_entity.id
_entity.type
_entity.pdbx_description
1 polymer ?
#
loop_
_entity_poly.entity_id
_entity_poly.type
_entity_poly.pdbx_seq_one_letter_code
_entity_poly.pdbx_strand_id
1 'polypeptide(L)'
;REAGYYCTNKSKEDYNFKTPKETWDQSDRRAHWQNRPESKPFFAVFNFDSTHESGLWNSADFDNTHPKRLKASQWQKPGNMKVPSIYPDTPAVRRDFARLFERITEFDYFVKDRIEELKQAGLYEDTIIFIWSDHGNGLPRAKRWLYDSGTLVPLIIRIPEKFRVKKQGRPNTTDDQLVNLIDLGPTVLNLAGVAAAEHMQARAFLGPNLSAKRNYIFGARQRIDENYDMVRSVRDNRYRFIRNFNPFRPYLPYLDYAEICNTMKEMRRLYSEGMLNEIQMQWMSERRPAEELYDLENDPWETKNLSDDPEYASIQKRLEKT
;
A
#
# COMPACT_ATOMS: atom_id res chain seq x y z
N ARG A 1 6.14 1.18 -24.50
CA ARG A 1 5.71 1.62 -25.85
C ARG A 1 6.81 1.47 -26.89
N GLU A 2 7.96 2.12 -26.70
CA GLU A 2 9.10 2.03 -27.65
C GLU A 2 9.54 0.57 -27.95
N ALA A 3 9.45 -0.31 -26.95
CA ALA A 3 9.68 -1.75 -27.11
C ALA A 3 8.53 -2.53 -27.80
N GLY A 4 7.59 -1.85 -28.47
CA GLY A 4 6.48 -2.46 -29.20
C GLY A 4 5.23 -2.81 -28.38
N TYR A 5 5.25 -2.61 -27.06
CA TYR A 5 4.11 -2.86 -26.17
C TYR A 5 3.00 -1.82 -26.35
N TYR A 6 1.76 -2.31 -26.39
CA TYR A 6 0.55 -1.49 -26.20
C TYR A 6 0.34 -1.23 -24.71
N CYS A 7 0.54 0.00 -24.27
CA CYS A 7 0.53 0.40 -22.86
C CYS A 7 -0.77 1.12 -22.50
N THR A 8 -1.51 0.61 -21.52
CA THR A 8 -2.78 1.20 -21.07
C THR A 8 -2.85 1.46 -19.58
N ASN A 9 -3.48 2.56 -19.19
CA ASN A 9 -3.81 2.86 -17.79
C ASN A 9 -5.31 3.15 -17.65
N LYS A 10 -6.04 2.26 -16.98
CA LYS A 10 -7.49 2.41 -16.81
C LYS A 10 -7.82 3.35 -15.66
N SER A 11 -7.83 4.65 -15.99
CA SER A 11 -8.08 5.76 -15.04
C SER A 11 -6.98 5.88 -13.97
N LYS A 12 -6.93 7.05 -13.30
CA LYS A 12 -5.96 7.43 -12.25
C LYS A 12 -4.56 7.78 -12.76
N GLU A 13 -4.29 9.09 -12.81
CA GLU A 13 -2.99 9.69 -13.13
C GLU A 13 -2.63 10.71 -12.03
N ASP A 14 -2.54 10.25 -10.78
CA ASP A 14 -2.19 11.10 -9.63
C ASP A 14 -0.68 11.44 -9.63
N TYR A 15 -0.16 11.85 -10.78
CA TYR A 15 1.22 12.27 -10.97
C TYR A 15 1.40 13.71 -10.49
N ASN A 16 2.54 13.98 -9.88
CA ASN A 16 2.93 15.34 -9.46
C ASN A 16 3.50 16.19 -10.62
N PHE A 17 3.32 15.74 -11.87
CA PHE A 17 3.83 16.42 -13.06
C PHE A 17 2.87 16.18 -14.24
N LYS A 18 3.00 17.02 -15.27
CA LYS A 18 2.23 16.87 -16.50
C LYS A 18 2.67 15.61 -17.24
N THR A 19 1.77 14.64 -17.39
CA THR A 19 2.01 13.39 -18.13
C THR A 19 2.50 13.69 -19.55
N PRO A 20 3.68 13.22 -19.96
CA PRO A 20 4.09 13.26 -21.36
C PRO A 20 3.05 12.56 -22.24
N LYS A 21 2.73 13.15 -23.40
CA LYS A 21 1.70 12.60 -24.32
C LYS A 21 2.00 11.16 -24.74
N GLU A 22 3.29 10.81 -24.80
CA GLU A 22 3.76 9.50 -25.23
C GLU A 22 3.86 8.46 -24.09
N THR A 23 3.31 8.74 -22.90
CA THR A 23 3.38 7.79 -21.77
C THR A 23 2.53 6.53 -22.02
N TRP A 24 1.29 6.71 -22.49
CA TRP A 24 0.30 5.64 -22.68
C TRP A 24 -0.23 5.64 -24.12
N ASP A 25 -0.53 4.46 -24.67
CA ASP A 25 -1.32 4.38 -25.90
C ASP A 25 -2.79 4.71 -25.61
N GLN A 26 -3.27 4.38 -24.41
CA GLN A 26 -4.59 4.77 -23.92
C GLN A 26 -4.58 4.95 -22.40
N SER A 27 -5.04 6.12 -21.93
CA SER A 27 -5.19 6.42 -20.50
C SER A 27 -6.51 7.11 -20.22
N ASP A 28 -7.55 6.30 -20.05
CA ASP A 28 -8.92 6.75 -19.83
C ASP A 28 -9.77 5.62 -19.20
N ARG A 29 -11.05 5.87 -18.92
CA ARG A 29 -11.95 4.90 -18.26
C ARG A 29 -12.25 3.65 -19.11
N ARG A 30 -12.00 3.70 -20.42
CA ARG A 30 -12.15 2.62 -21.41
C ARG A 30 -10.80 1.97 -21.75
N ALA A 31 -9.70 2.38 -21.12
CA ALA A 31 -8.40 1.81 -21.40
C ALA A 31 -8.37 0.32 -21.07
N HIS A 32 -7.95 -0.48 -22.06
CA HIS A 32 -7.95 -1.93 -21.98
C HIS A 32 -6.93 -2.51 -22.95
N TRP A 33 -6.25 -3.60 -22.55
CA TRP A 33 -5.36 -4.35 -23.44
C TRP A 33 -6.08 -4.98 -24.65
N GLN A 34 -7.41 -5.04 -24.62
CA GLN A 34 -8.23 -5.56 -25.73
C GLN A 34 -8.30 -4.58 -26.90
N ASN A 35 -8.05 -3.29 -26.65
CA ASN A 35 -8.08 -2.26 -27.70
C ASN A 35 -6.78 -2.23 -28.52
N ARG A 36 -5.83 -3.12 -28.24
CA ARG A 36 -4.54 -3.17 -28.93
C ARG A 36 -4.71 -3.67 -30.37
N PRO A 37 -3.87 -3.21 -31.31
CA PRO A 37 -3.72 -3.85 -32.62
C PRO A 37 -3.38 -5.34 -32.47
N GLU A 38 -3.89 -6.18 -33.38
CA GLU A 38 -3.56 -7.60 -33.43
C GLU A 38 -2.03 -7.80 -33.45
N SER A 39 -1.54 -8.86 -32.79
CA SER A 39 -0.13 -9.22 -32.58
C SER A 39 0.73 -8.39 -31.60
N LYS A 40 0.27 -7.24 -31.09
CA LYS A 40 1.08 -6.48 -30.12
C LYS A 40 1.07 -7.12 -28.71
N PRO A 41 2.21 -7.17 -27.99
CA PRO A 41 2.20 -7.44 -26.56
C PRO A 41 1.58 -6.25 -25.81
N PHE A 42 1.13 -6.46 -24.58
CA PHE A 42 0.48 -5.40 -23.79
C PHE A 42 1.10 -5.23 -22.40
N PHE A 43 0.99 -4.01 -21.88
CA PHE A 43 1.18 -3.66 -20.49
C PHE A 43 -0.05 -2.88 -20.05
N ALA A 44 -0.83 -3.41 -19.11
CA ALA A 44 -2.11 -2.82 -18.73
C ALA A 44 -2.21 -2.67 -17.22
N VAL A 45 -2.50 -1.44 -16.79
CA VAL A 45 -2.78 -1.09 -15.39
C VAL A 45 -4.28 -0.96 -15.21
N PHE A 46 -4.82 -1.65 -14.21
CA PHE A 46 -6.20 -1.58 -13.80
C PHE A 46 -6.28 -1.14 -12.34
N ASN A 47 -6.88 0.02 -12.09
CA ASN A 47 -7.05 0.55 -10.74
C ASN A 47 -8.42 0.15 -10.17
N PHE A 48 -8.44 -0.22 -8.90
CA PHE A 48 -9.67 -0.53 -8.16
C PHE A 48 -9.84 0.47 -7.01
N ASP A 49 -10.89 1.29 -7.09
CA ASP A 49 -11.04 2.44 -6.21
C ASP A 49 -11.87 2.15 -4.95
N SER A 50 -12.63 1.05 -4.89
CA SER A 50 -13.58 0.84 -3.79
C SER A 50 -12.92 0.53 -2.43
N THR A 51 -11.65 0.12 -2.40
CA THR A 51 -10.86 -0.04 -1.17
C THR A 51 -10.26 1.28 -0.66
N HIS A 52 -10.45 2.38 -1.37
CA HIS A 52 -10.03 3.71 -0.93
C HIS A 52 -10.68 4.09 0.41
N GLU A 53 -10.08 5.03 1.15
CA GLU A 53 -10.61 5.46 2.47
C GLU A 53 -12.08 5.90 2.38
N SER A 54 -12.49 6.51 1.26
CA SER A 54 -13.88 6.90 1.02
C SER A 54 -14.85 5.74 0.83
N GLY A 55 -14.35 4.56 0.43
CA GLY A 55 -15.15 3.33 0.38
C GLY A 55 -15.47 2.76 1.76
N LEU A 56 -14.81 3.26 2.81
CA LEU A 56 -15.12 2.93 4.21
C LEU A 56 -16.15 3.89 4.81
N TRP A 57 -16.36 5.05 4.18
CA TRP A 57 -17.18 6.09 4.77
C TRP A 57 -18.65 5.74 4.72
N ASN A 58 -19.25 5.91 5.90
CA ASN A 58 -20.64 6.22 6.14
C ASN A 58 -21.65 5.65 5.12
N SER A 59 -22.10 4.43 5.40
CA SER A 59 -23.52 4.20 5.34
C SER A 59 -24.07 4.22 6.75
N ALA A 60 -24.91 5.21 7.06
CA ALA A 60 -25.74 5.19 8.27
C ALA A 60 -26.50 3.85 8.41
N ASP A 61 -26.71 3.20 7.26
CA ASP A 61 -27.31 1.91 7.10
C ASP A 61 -26.30 0.83 6.68
N PHE A 62 -25.28 0.56 7.52
CA PHE A 62 -24.27 -0.49 7.24
C PHE A 62 -24.94 -1.83 6.91
N ASP A 63 -25.96 -2.20 7.70
CA ASP A 63 -26.64 -3.49 7.63
C ASP A 63 -27.45 -3.69 6.34
N ASN A 64 -27.86 -2.62 5.63
CA ASN A 64 -28.56 -2.74 4.35
C ASN A 64 -27.74 -2.30 3.13
N THR A 65 -26.47 -1.92 3.30
CA THR A 65 -25.65 -1.36 2.20
C THR A 65 -24.37 -2.16 1.98
N HIS A 66 -24.49 -3.40 1.57
CA HIS A 66 -23.33 -4.22 1.21
C HIS A 66 -22.86 -3.95 -0.24
N PRO A 67 -21.59 -4.22 -0.59
CA PRO A 67 -21.16 -4.17 -1.99
C PRO A 67 -22.09 -5.07 -2.82
N LYS A 68 -22.66 -4.54 -3.91
CA LYS A 68 -23.70 -5.21 -4.72
C LYS A 68 -23.31 -6.62 -5.19
N ARG A 69 -22.01 -6.85 -5.31
CA ARG A 69 -21.45 -8.10 -5.81
C ARG A 69 -21.30 -9.19 -4.75
N LEU A 70 -21.33 -8.83 -3.47
CA LEU A 70 -21.16 -9.77 -2.38
C LEU A 70 -22.47 -10.52 -2.13
N LYS A 71 -22.35 -11.83 -1.89
CA LYS A 71 -23.46 -12.66 -1.41
C LYS A 71 -23.68 -12.40 0.07
N ALA A 72 -24.88 -12.66 0.57
CA ALA A 72 -25.20 -12.53 1.99
C ALA A 72 -24.26 -13.33 2.92
N SER A 73 -23.77 -14.48 2.46
CA SER A 73 -22.79 -15.29 3.19
C SER A 73 -21.38 -14.66 3.29
N GLN A 74 -21.10 -13.61 2.54
CA GLN A 74 -19.83 -12.89 2.52
C GLN A 74 -19.89 -11.54 3.25
N TRP A 75 -21.08 -11.15 3.73
CA TRP A 75 -21.24 -9.93 4.51
C TRP A 75 -20.51 -10.07 5.84
N GLN A 76 -19.81 -9.01 6.23
CA GLN A 76 -18.99 -9.01 7.42
C GLN A 76 -19.84 -8.57 8.62
N LYS A 77 -19.64 -9.23 9.76
CA LYS A 77 -20.32 -8.86 11.01
C LYS A 77 -19.36 -8.02 11.85
N PRO A 78 -19.68 -6.75 12.16
CA PRO A 78 -18.81 -5.90 12.98
C PRO A 78 -18.41 -6.54 14.32
N GLY A 79 -19.34 -7.24 14.98
CA GLY A 79 -19.09 -7.94 16.24
C GLY A 79 -17.97 -9.00 16.18
N ASN A 80 -17.64 -9.53 14.99
CA ASN A 80 -16.60 -10.54 14.81
C ASN A 80 -15.22 -9.95 14.47
N MET A 81 -15.13 -8.63 14.27
CA MET A 81 -13.86 -8.01 13.87
C MET A 81 -12.85 -8.01 15.02
N LYS A 82 -11.61 -8.36 14.70
CA LYS A 82 -10.47 -8.16 15.61
C LYS A 82 -9.90 -6.77 15.35
N VAL A 83 -10.01 -5.89 16.34
CA VAL A 83 -9.50 -4.51 16.26
C VAL A 83 -8.06 -4.49 16.79
N PRO A 84 -7.09 -4.01 16.01
CA PRO A 84 -5.72 -3.77 16.49
C PRO A 84 -5.69 -2.83 17.69
N SER A 85 -4.79 -3.06 18.65
CA SER A 85 -4.70 -2.29 19.91
C SER A 85 -4.46 -0.79 19.70
N ILE A 86 -3.88 -0.40 18.57
CA ILE A 86 -3.69 0.99 18.13
C ILE A 86 -5.01 1.74 17.89
N TYR A 87 -6.14 1.04 17.81
CA TYR A 87 -7.47 1.63 17.71
C TYR A 87 -8.33 1.28 18.93
N PRO A 88 -9.26 2.16 19.34
CA PRO A 88 -10.22 1.85 20.38
C PRO A 88 -11.22 0.79 19.88
N ASP A 89 -11.49 -0.20 20.71
CA ASP A 89 -12.37 -1.31 20.36
C ASP A 89 -13.84 -0.95 20.56
N THR A 90 -14.41 -0.19 19.61
CA THR A 90 -15.79 0.29 19.67
C THR A 90 -16.64 -0.22 18.51
N PRO A 91 -17.97 -0.17 18.61
CA PRO A 91 -18.85 -0.52 17.49
C PRO A 91 -18.58 0.27 16.20
N ALA A 92 -18.16 1.53 16.30
CA ALA A 92 -17.83 2.36 15.14
C ALA A 92 -16.56 1.85 14.43
N VAL A 93 -15.49 1.58 15.18
CA VAL A 93 -14.23 1.07 14.64
C VAL A 93 -14.42 -0.33 14.05
N ARG A 94 -15.10 -1.23 14.78
CA ARG A 94 -15.44 -2.58 14.29
C ARG A 94 -16.22 -2.54 12.96
N ARG A 95 -17.10 -1.57 12.79
CA ARG A 95 -17.89 -1.39 11.55
C ARG A 95 -16.99 -0.98 10.38
N ASP A 96 -16.08 -0.04 10.58
CA ASP A 96 -15.15 0.37 9.52
C ASP A 96 -14.22 -0.79 9.11
N PHE A 97 -13.77 -1.62 10.06
CA PHE A 97 -13.03 -2.86 9.75
C PHE A 97 -13.88 -3.85 8.96
N ALA A 98 -15.13 -4.09 9.36
CA ALA A 98 -16.04 -4.97 8.62
C ALA A 98 -16.24 -4.46 7.18
N ARG A 99 -16.44 -3.14 7.01
CA ARG A 99 -16.57 -2.52 5.69
C ARG A 99 -15.32 -2.70 4.85
N LEU A 100 -14.14 -2.52 5.45
CA LEU A 100 -12.85 -2.72 4.77
C LEU A 100 -12.74 -4.14 4.21
N PHE A 101 -13.08 -5.16 5.01
CA PHE A 101 -13.05 -6.56 4.54
C PHE A 101 -14.09 -6.84 3.44
N GLU A 102 -15.25 -6.19 3.46
CA GLU A 102 -16.20 -6.28 2.35
C GLU A 102 -15.67 -5.64 1.05
N ARG A 103 -14.99 -4.49 1.14
CA ARG A 103 -14.33 -3.86 -0.02
C ARG A 103 -13.19 -4.72 -0.56
N ILE A 104 -12.44 -5.38 0.32
CA ILE A 104 -11.41 -6.36 -0.08
C ILE A 104 -12.05 -7.57 -0.78
N THR A 105 -13.20 -8.05 -0.31
CA THR A 105 -13.95 -9.13 -0.98
C THR A 105 -14.46 -8.69 -2.36
N GLU A 106 -14.87 -7.43 -2.50
CA GLU A 106 -15.23 -6.85 -3.80
C GLU A 106 -14.02 -6.77 -4.75
N PHE A 107 -12.84 -6.43 -4.21
CA PHE A 107 -11.58 -6.45 -4.95
C PHE A 107 -11.21 -7.86 -5.44
N ASP A 108 -11.43 -8.89 -4.63
CA ASP A 108 -11.20 -10.30 -5.04
C ASP A 108 -12.05 -10.66 -6.27
N TYR A 109 -13.32 -10.25 -6.30
CA TYR A 109 -14.16 -10.40 -7.49
C TYR A 109 -13.65 -9.61 -8.70
N PHE A 110 -13.12 -8.40 -8.48
CA PHE A 110 -12.52 -7.61 -9.54
C PHE A 110 -11.31 -8.31 -10.15
N VAL A 111 -10.42 -8.89 -9.32
CA VAL A 111 -9.26 -9.68 -9.77
C VAL A 111 -9.73 -10.91 -10.54
N LYS A 112 -10.74 -11.63 -10.00
CA LYS A 112 -11.34 -12.79 -10.69
C LYS A 112 -11.77 -12.42 -12.11
N ASP A 113 -12.48 -11.32 -12.31
CA ASP A 113 -12.95 -10.94 -13.64
C ASP A 113 -11.81 -10.66 -14.62
N ARG A 114 -10.77 -9.93 -14.18
CA ARG A 114 -9.61 -9.66 -15.04
C ARG A 114 -8.90 -10.96 -15.44
N ILE A 115 -8.82 -11.92 -14.51
CA ILE A 115 -8.26 -13.24 -14.79
C ILE A 115 -9.14 -14.02 -15.78
N GLU A 116 -10.46 -14.02 -15.60
CA GLU A 116 -11.38 -14.72 -16.50
C GLU A 116 -11.37 -14.10 -17.91
N GLU A 117 -11.25 -12.78 -18.05
CA GLU A 117 -11.06 -12.11 -19.34
C GLU A 117 -9.78 -12.60 -20.05
N LEU A 118 -8.67 -12.74 -19.33
CA LEU A 118 -7.43 -13.30 -19.89
C LEU A 118 -7.60 -14.75 -20.31
N LYS A 119 -8.31 -15.57 -19.53
CA LYS A 119 -8.59 -16.98 -19.87
C LYS A 119 -9.46 -17.10 -21.11
N GLN A 120 -10.54 -16.33 -21.19
CA GLN A 120 -11.46 -16.31 -22.33
C GLN A 120 -10.76 -15.88 -23.62
N ALA A 121 -9.79 -14.97 -23.53
CA ALA A 121 -8.96 -14.56 -24.66
C ALA A 121 -7.79 -15.50 -24.97
N GLY A 122 -7.60 -16.59 -24.22
CA GLY A 122 -6.45 -17.49 -24.38
C GLY A 122 -5.10 -16.89 -23.99
N LEU A 123 -5.09 -15.77 -23.26
CA LEU A 123 -3.88 -15.01 -22.90
C LEU A 123 -3.38 -15.28 -21.48
N TYR A 124 -4.06 -16.14 -20.72
CA TYR A 124 -3.73 -16.38 -19.31
C TYR A 124 -2.31 -16.95 -19.11
N GLU A 125 -1.89 -17.92 -19.91
CA GLU A 125 -0.52 -18.45 -19.87
C GLU A 125 0.52 -17.53 -20.54
N ASP A 126 0.02 -16.45 -21.15
CA ASP A 126 0.78 -15.45 -21.91
C ASP A 126 0.90 -14.12 -21.17
N THR A 127 0.49 -14.08 -19.89
CA THR A 127 0.44 -12.87 -19.08
C THR A 127 1.04 -13.08 -17.70
N ILE A 128 2.01 -12.23 -17.33
CA ILE A 128 2.45 -12.06 -15.94
C ILE A 128 1.47 -11.11 -15.25
N ILE A 129 0.94 -11.52 -14.10
CA ILE A 129 -0.05 -10.74 -13.34
C ILE A 129 0.58 -10.25 -12.05
N PHE A 130 0.49 -8.96 -11.80
CA PHE A 130 0.91 -8.32 -10.57
C PHE A 130 -0.34 -7.80 -9.84
N ILE A 131 -0.43 -8.02 -8.54
CA ILE A 131 -1.48 -7.54 -7.66
C ILE A 131 -0.81 -6.84 -6.47
N TRP A 132 -1.09 -5.54 -6.28
CA TRP A 132 -0.51 -4.77 -5.18
C TRP A 132 -1.43 -3.64 -4.72
N SER A 133 -1.08 -2.99 -3.61
CA SER A 133 -1.71 -1.75 -3.12
C SER A 133 -0.72 -0.58 -3.21
N ASP A 134 -1.20 0.63 -3.43
CA ASP A 134 -0.38 1.86 -3.49
C ASP A 134 0.09 2.32 -2.09
N HIS A 135 -0.72 2.07 -1.06
CA HIS A 135 -0.39 2.27 0.35
C HIS A 135 -1.23 1.34 1.25
N GLY A 136 -1.04 1.45 2.57
CA GLY A 136 -1.85 0.76 3.58
C GLY A 136 -3.32 1.19 3.59
N ASN A 137 -4.11 0.65 4.52
CA ASN A 137 -5.55 0.93 4.53
C ASN A 137 -5.88 2.40 4.87
N GLY A 138 -7.12 2.82 4.63
CA GLY A 138 -7.58 4.20 4.83
C GLY A 138 -7.85 4.63 6.27
N LEU A 139 -7.56 3.79 7.28
CA LEU A 139 -7.79 4.12 8.68
C LEU A 139 -6.68 5.03 9.23
N PRO A 140 -6.92 5.77 10.34
CA PRO A 140 -5.89 6.59 11.00
C PRO A 140 -4.59 5.80 11.22
N ARG A 141 -3.42 6.44 11.17
CA ARG A 141 -2.08 5.80 11.30
C ARG A 141 -1.64 4.88 10.14
N ALA A 142 -2.55 4.44 9.27
CA ALA A 142 -2.19 3.67 8.08
C ALA A 142 -1.81 4.58 6.90
N LYS A 143 -2.73 4.85 5.96
CA LYS A 143 -2.53 5.78 4.85
C LYS A 143 -1.92 7.10 5.36
N ARG A 144 -0.96 7.64 4.60
CA ARG A 144 -0.17 8.86 4.87
C ARG A 144 0.98 8.72 5.88
N TRP A 145 1.22 7.54 6.46
CA TRP A 145 2.30 7.31 7.41
C TRP A 145 3.36 6.32 6.94
N LEU A 146 4.54 6.43 7.53
CA LEU A 146 5.69 5.56 7.25
C LEU A 146 5.83 4.41 8.26
N TYR A 147 4.73 3.94 8.82
CA TYR A 147 4.66 2.69 9.61
C TYR A 147 4.38 1.49 8.68
N ASP A 148 4.54 0.26 9.16
CA ASP A 148 4.13 -0.93 8.41
C ASP A 148 2.62 -0.90 8.10
N SER A 149 1.80 -0.35 9.00
CA SER A 149 0.36 -0.14 8.73
C SER A 149 0.08 0.73 7.49
N GLY A 150 1.01 1.63 7.12
CA GLY A 150 0.90 2.51 5.95
C GLY A 150 1.72 2.10 4.74
N THR A 151 2.78 1.30 4.92
CA THR A 151 3.79 1.02 3.88
C THR A 151 4.03 -0.46 3.58
N LEU A 152 3.65 -1.37 4.48
CA LEU A 152 3.72 -2.82 4.21
C LEU A 152 2.45 -3.25 3.46
N VAL A 153 2.54 -3.23 2.14
CA VAL A 153 1.43 -3.52 1.22
C VAL A 153 1.54 -4.93 0.64
N PRO A 154 0.41 -5.56 0.25
CA PRO A 154 0.46 -6.82 -0.47
C PRO A 154 1.18 -6.65 -1.82
N LEU A 155 1.95 -7.66 -2.21
CA LEU A 155 2.48 -7.82 -3.56
C LEU A 155 2.41 -9.31 -3.93
N ILE A 156 1.47 -9.67 -4.80
CA ILE A 156 1.30 -11.03 -5.29
C ILE A 156 1.59 -11.02 -6.79
N ILE A 157 2.44 -11.95 -7.23
CA ILE A 157 2.87 -12.01 -8.63
C ILE A 157 2.68 -13.43 -9.14
N ARG A 158 1.87 -13.57 -10.20
CA ARG A 158 1.74 -14.81 -10.96
C ARG A 158 2.62 -14.73 -12.19
N ILE A 159 3.55 -15.66 -12.30
CA ILE A 159 4.43 -15.83 -13.45
C ILE A 159 4.09 -17.16 -14.12
N PRO A 160 3.58 -17.17 -15.37
CA PRO A 160 3.45 -18.39 -16.17
C PRO A 160 4.79 -19.13 -16.30
N GLU A 161 4.76 -20.47 -16.37
CA GLU A 161 5.99 -21.26 -16.40
C GLU A 161 6.90 -20.89 -17.58
N LYS A 162 6.31 -20.56 -18.73
CA LYS A 162 7.06 -20.16 -19.93
C LYS A 162 7.88 -18.87 -19.78
N PHE A 163 7.52 -18.00 -18.82
CA PHE A 163 8.27 -16.75 -18.55
C PHE A 163 9.16 -16.85 -17.31
N ARG A 164 9.15 -17.99 -16.62
CA ARG A 164 9.88 -18.18 -15.38
C ARG A 164 11.38 -18.37 -15.67
N VAL A 165 12.21 -17.54 -15.04
CA VAL A 165 13.68 -17.70 -15.06
C VAL A 165 14.18 -18.35 -13.77
N LYS A 166 15.44 -18.78 -13.76
CA LYS A 166 16.08 -19.40 -12.58
C LYS A 166 16.00 -18.45 -11.38
N LYS A 167 15.78 -19.02 -10.18
CA LYS A 167 15.73 -18.31 -8.88
C LYS A 167 14.50 -17.42 -8.65
N GLN A 168 13.47 -17.46 -9.50
CA GLN A 168 12.16 -16.86 -9.20
C GLN A 168 11.29 -17.80 -8.35
N GLY A 169 10.52 -17.23 -7.41
CA GLY A 169 9.60 -17.97 -6.54
C GLY A 169 8.52 -18.71 -7.33
N ARG A 170 8.16 -19.93 -6.91
CA ARG A 170 7.18 -20.82 -7.54
C ARG A 170 5.76 -20.58 -6.99
N PRO A 171 4.70 -21.15 -7.60
CA PRO A 171 3.38 -21.13 -6.97
C PRO A 171 3.45 -21.62 -5.52
N ASN A 172 2.72 -20.96 -4.63
CA ASN A 172 2.69 -21.25 -3.19
C ASN A 172 4.03 -21.07 -2.46
N THR A 173 4.89 -20.17 -2.94
CA THR A 173 6.11 -19.75 -2.20
C THR A 173 6.03 -18.28 -1.79
N THR A 174 6.71 -17.93 -0.71
CA THR A 174 6.92 -16.55 -0.26
C THR A 174 8.39 -16.16 -0.49
N ASP A 175 8.63 -14.87 -0.74
CA ASP A 175 9.97 -14.28 -0.80
C ASP A 175 9.99 -13.11 0.19
N ASP A 176 10.97 -13.13 1.08
CA ASP A 176 11.16 -12.16 2.16
C ASP A 176 12.06 -10.98 1.75
N GLN A 177 12.46 -10.91 0.48
CA GLN A 177 13.27 -9.79 0.00
C GLN A 177 12.56 -8.44 0.19
N LEU A 178 13.32 -7.43 0.60
CA LEU A 178 12.82 -6.07 0.71
C LEU A 178 12.58 -5.47 -0.68
N VAL A 179 11.31 -5.24 -1.01
CA VAL A 179 10.85 -4.59 -2.25
C VAL A 179 10.22 -3.23 -1.91
N ASN A 180 10.55 -2.21 -2.70
CA ASN A 180 9.88 -0.91 -2.67
C ASN A 180 9.00 -0.77 -3.93
N LEU A 181 7.85 -0.10 -3.86
CA LEU A 181 6.96 0.04 -5.02
C LEU A 181 7.62 0.74 -6.22
N ILE A 182 8.63 1.60 -5.99
CA ILE A 182 9.41 2.19 -7.09
C ILE A 182 10.14 1.13 -7.94
N ASP A 183 10.35 -0.07 -7.41
CA ASP A 183 11.00 -1.20 -8.09
C ASP A 183 10.13 -1.84 -9.17
N LEU A 184 8.81 -1.62 -9.13
CA LEU A 184 7.90 -2.15 -10.15
C LEU A 184 8.28 -1.65 -11.55
N GLY A 185 8.69 -0.38 -11.67
CA GLY A 185 9.13 0.22 -12.94
C GLY A 185 10.29 -0.55 -13.58
N PRO A 186 11.49 -0.57 -12.97
CA PRO A 186 12.63 -1.35 -13.47
C PRO A 186 12.33 -2.84 -13.62
N THR A 187 11.47 -3.41 -12.76
CA THR A 187 11.10 -4.82 -12.84
C THR A 187 10.31 -5.15 -14.10
N VAL A 188 9.29 -4.35 -14.45
CA VAL A 188 8.52 -4.55 -15.67
C VAL A 188 9.39 -4.31 -16.91
N LEU A 189 10.30 -3.32 -16.88
CA LEU A 189 11.26 -3.11 -17.97
C LEU A 189 12.17 -4.33 -18.15
N ASN A 190 12.72 -4.88 -17.07
CA ASN A 190 13.58 -6.07 -17.12
C ASN A 190 12.84 -7.30 -17.66
N LEU A 191 11.57 -7.49 -17.29
CA LEU A 191 10.74 -8.57 -17.82
C LEU A 191 10.43 -8.39 -19.32
N ALA A 192 10.36 -7.15 -19.80
CA ALA A 192 10.18 -6.81 -21.21
C ALA A 192 11.50 -6.80 -22.01
N GLY A 193 12.64 -7.10 -21.38
CA GLY A 193 13.96 -7.03 -22.03
C GLY A 193 14.45 -5.60 -22.30
N VAL A 194 13.89 -4.61 -21.60
CA VAL A 194 14.24 -3.19 -21.73
C VAL A 194 15.15 -2.80 -20.57
N ALA A 195 16.24 -2.09 -20.86
CA ALA A 195 17.12 -1.55 -19.83
C ALA A 195 16.40 -0.43 -19.04
N ALA A 196 16.51 -0.47 -17.71
CA ALA A 196 16.07 0.64 -16.88
C ALA A 196 17.01 1.85 -17.09
N ALA A 197 16.46 3.06 -17.01
CA ALA A 197 17.27 4.26 -17.13
C ALA A 197 18.21 4.42 -15.93
N GLU A 198 19.44 4.87 -16.17
CA GLU A 198 20.52 4.96 -15.16
C GLU A 198 20.14 5.83 -13.95
N HIS A 199 19.30 6.85 -14.15
CA HIS A 199 18.84 7.73 -13.07
C HIS A 199 17.78 7.11 -12.16
N MET A 200 17.23 5.94 -12.50
CA MET A 200 16.28 5.24 -11.63
C MET A 200 17.03 4.67 -10.42
N GLN A 201 16.73 5.20 -9.23
CA GLN A 201 17.27 4.68 -7.96
C GLN A 201 16.69 3.31 -7.56
N ALA A 202 15.61 2.91 -8.24
CA ALA A 202 14.94 1.64 -8.08
C ALA A 202 15.67 0.51 -8.83
N ARG A 203 15.26 -0.74 -8.60
CA ARG A 203 15.92 -1.90 -9.21
C ARG A 203 14.95 -3.02 -9.52
N ALA A 204 15.30 -3.84 -10.49
CA ALA A 204 14.53 -5.04 -10.79
C ALA A 204 14.69 -6.09 -9.68
N PHE A 205 13.58 -6.75 -9.33
CA PHE A 205 13.57 -7.92 -8.44
C PHE A 205 13.02 -9.20 -9.13
N LEU A 206 12.55 -9.09 -10.37
CA LEU A 206 12.17 -10.20 -11.26
C LEU A 206 12.75 -10.02 -12.66
N GLY A 207 12.89 -11.12 -13.39
CA GLY A 207 13.47 -11.16 -14.73
C GLY A 207 14.92 -11.63 -14.76
N PRO A 208 15.55 -11.65 -15.95
CA PRO A 208 16.86 -12.27 -16.16
C PRO A 208 18.03 -11.45 -15.57
N ASN A 209 17.93 -10.13 -15.55
CA ASN A 209 19.03 -9.25 -15.11
C ASN A 209 18.70 -8.63 -13.74
N LEU A 210 19.17 -9.26 -12.66
CA LEU A 210 18.88 -8.81 -11.29
C LEU A 210 20.10 -8.21 -10.61
N SER A 211 19.90 -7.10 -9.90
CA SER A 211 20.87 -6.57 -8.94
C SER A 211 20.93 -7.46 -7.67
N ALA A 212 22.00 -7.36 -6.89
CA ALA A 212 22.12 -8.04 -5.59
C ALA A 212 21.07 -7.53 -4.59
N LYS A 213 20.38 -8.39 -3.83
CA LYS A 213 19.33 -8.03 -2.82
C LYS A 213 19.76 -6.87 -1.91
N ARG A 214 18.82 -5.99 -1.55
CA ARG A 214 19.08 -4.82 -0.70
C ARG A 214 18.91 -5.21 0.76
N ASN A 215 19.66 -4.55 1.63
CA ASN A 215 19.53 -4.71 3.09
C ASN A 215 18.57 -3.68 3.70
N TYR A 216 18.23 -2.63 2.95
CA TYR A 216 17.45 -1.51 3.45
C TYR A 216 16.44 -1.00 2.42
N ILE A 217 15.26 -0.57 2.88
CA ILE A 217 14.29 0.20 2.11
C ILE A 217 14.06 1.56 2.76
N PHE A 218 13.81 2.56 1.93
CA PHE A 218 13.60 3.93 2.36
C PHE A 218 12.16 4.37 2.11
N GLY A 219 11.63 5.19 3.01
CA GLY A 219 10.34 5.84 2.90
C GLY A 219 10.48 7.35 3.06
N ALA A 220 9.65 8.09 2.35
CA ALA A 220 9.61 9.53 2.47
C ALA A 220 8.16 10.01 2.49
N ARG A 221 7.92 10.98 3.37
CA ARG A 221 6.67 11.72 3.48
C ARG A 221 7.02 13.20 3.56
N GLN A 222 6.30 14.01 2.80
CA GLN A 222 6.46 15.46 2.80
C GLN A 222 5.11 16.10 3.11
N ARG A 223 4.31 16.38 2.08
CA ARG A 223 2.98 16.96 2.22
C ARG A 223 1.92 15.87 2.40
N ILE A 224 0.99 16.06 3.33
CA ILE A 224 -0.30 15.37 3.34
C ILE A 224 -1.38 16.42 3.05
N ASP A 225 -2.02 16.34 1.89
CA ASP A 225 -3.16 17.20 1.54
C ASP A 225 -2.82 18.69 1.84
N GLU A 226 -3.51 19.38 2.75
CA GLU A 226 -3.25 20.78 3.14
C GLU A 226 -2.06 20.97 4.11
N ASN A 227 -1.56 19.89 4.71
CA ASN A 227 -0.54 19.93 5.75
C ASN A 227 0.87 19.65 5.22
N TYR A 228 1.79 20.60 5.44
CA TYR A 228 3.22 20.37 5.26
C TYR A 228 3.80 19.50 6.37
N ASP A 229 4.64 18.54 6.00
CA ASP A 229 5.46 17.77 6.92
C ASP A 229 6.79 17.35 6.27
N MET A 230 7.66 16.71 7.04
CA MET A 230 8.86 16.08 6.51
C MET A 230 9.27 14.93 7.42
N VAL A 231 9.05 13.72 6.93
CA VAL A 231 9.39 12.47 7.63
C VAL A 231 10.17 11.58 6.68
N ARG A 232 11.22 10.93 7.19
CA ARG A 232 12.00 9.93 6.47
C ARG A 232 12.02 8.66 7.28
N SER A 233 12.07 7.53 6.59
CA SER A 233 12.26 6.24 7.24
C SER A 233 13.28 5.40 6.50
N VAL A 234 13.97 4.56 7.25
CA VAL A 234 14.79 3.47 6.73
C VAL A 234 14.42 2.21 7.51
N ARG A 235 14.31 1.09 6.81
CA ARG A 235 13.95 -0.20 7.40
C ARG A 235 14.84 -1.30 6.84
N ASP A 236 15.33 -2.18 7.71
CA ASP A 236 15.87 -3.50 7.33
C ASP A 236 14.83 -4.61 7.56
N ASN A 237 15.23 -5.88 7.57
CA ASN A 237 14.28 -6.98 7.75
C ASN A 237 13.56 -6.96 9.11
N ARG A 238 14.13 -6.32 10.13
CA ARG A 238 13.61 -6.35 11.50
C ARG A 238 13.33 -4.96 12.07
N TYR A 239 14.20 -4.00 11.85
CA TYR A 239 14.13 -2.70 12.49
C TYR A 239 13.68 -1.62 11.52
N ARG A 240 12.86 -0.68 12.01
CA ARG A 240 12.51 0.55 11.31
C ARG A 240 12.93 1.75 12.14
N PHE A 241 13.65 2.66 11.49
CA PHE A 241 13.96 3.98 12.01
C PHE A 241 13.15 5.03 11.25
N ILE A 242 12.55 5.97 11.97
CA ILE A 242 11.81 7.12 11.44
C ILE A 242 12.40 8.39 12.03
N ARG A 243 12.61 9.39 11.18
CA ARG A 243 13.05 10.73 11.57
C ARG A 243 11.97 11.75 11.23
N ASN A 244 11.47 12.41 12.27
CA ASN A 244 10.50 13.50 12.19
C ASN A 244 11.24 14.83 12.19
N PHE A 245 11.28 15.53 11.06
CA PHE A 245 11.94 16.84 10.98
C PHE A 245 11.08 17.98 11.52
N ASN A 246 9.80 17.73 11.78
CA ASN A 246 8.88 18.64 12.46
C ASN A 246 8.29 17.98 13.73
N PRO A 247 9.10 17.74 14.79
CA PRO A 247 8.64 17.05 16.01
C PRO A 247 7.66 17.88 16.83
N PHE A 248 7.61 19.20 16.62
CA PHE A 248 6.66 20.10 17.27
C PHE A 248 5.23 20.05 16.67
N ARG A 249 5.00 19.22 15.64
CA ARG A 249 3.68 19.00 15.05
C ARG A 249 3.00 17.76 15.64
N PRO A 250 1.66 17.73 15.69
CA PRO A 250 0.92 16.57 16.20
C PRO A 250 1.16 15.32 15.37
N TYR A 251 0.92 14.15 15.96
CA TYR A 251 0.77 12.92 15.17
C TYR A 251 -0.32 13.13 14.14
N LEU A 252 -1.59 13.23 14.53
CA LEU A 252 -2.70 13.39 13.59
C LEU A 252 -3.06 14.88 13.37
N PRO A 253 -2.46 15.59 12.38
CA PRO A 253 -2.95 16.91 12.02
C PRO A 253 -4.39 16.81 11.54
N TYR A 254 -5.17 17.85 11.81
CA TYR A 254 -6.53 17.96 11.29
C TYR A 254 -6.48 17.98 9.76
N LEU A 255 -7.31 17.15 9.14
CA LEU A 255 -7.42 16.96 7.70
C LEU A 255 -8.90 16.74 7.35
N ASP A 256 -9.52 17.67 6.61
CA ASP A 256 -10.97 17.61 6.36
C ASP A 256 -11.41 16.25 5.81
N TYR A 257 -10.62 15.70 4.90
CA TYR A 257 -10.90 14.41 4.27
C TYR A 257 -10.81 13.24 5.27
N ALA A 258 -9.81 13.23 6.16
CA ALA A 258 -9.63 12.17 7.15
C ALA A 258 -10.70 12.20 8.24
N GLU A 259 -11.19 13.39 8.58
CA GLU A 259 -12.19 13.61 9.63
C GLU A 259 -13.60 13.17 9.21
N ILE A 260 -13.81 12.74 7.95
CA ILE A 260 -15.05 12.08 7.51
C ILE A 260 -15.13 10.64 8.06
N CYS A 261 -14.00 9.97 8.25
CA CYS A 261 -13.91 8.58 8.72
C CYS A 261 -14.50 8.41 10.13
N ASN A 262 -15.32 7.38 10.34
CA ASN A 262 -15.95 7.14 11.65
C ASN A 262 -14.91 6.78 12.72
N THR A 263 -13.91 5.98 12.36
CA THR A 263 -12.80 5.64 13.25
C THR A 263 -12.05 6.90 13.71
N MET A 264 -11.78 7.86 12.82
CA MET A 264 -11.15 9.12 13.22
C MET A 264 -12.03 9.90 14.20
N LYS A 265 -13.31 10.11 13.87
CA LYS A 265 -14.27 10.81 14.74
C LYS A 265 -14.38 10.17 16.12
N GLU A 266 -14.42 8.83 16.17
CA GLU A 266 -14.53 8.09 17.41
C GLU A 266 -13.27 8.21 18.26
N MET A 267 -12.08 8.14 17.64
CA MET A 267 -10.83 8.38 18.35
C MET A 267 -10.77 9.80 18.92
N ARG A 268 -11.23 10.84 18.17
CA ARG A 268 -11.32 12.23 18.66
C ARG A 268 -12.31 12.37 19.83
N ARG A 269 -13.47 11.73 19.74
CA ARG A 269 -14.48 11.72 20.81
C ARG A 269 -13.92 11.12 22.10
N LEU A 270 -13.38 9.90 22.02
CA LEU A 270 -12.81 9.21 23.16
C LEU A 270 -11.59 9.94 23.75
N TYR A 271 -10.81 10.63 22.92
CA TYR A 271 -9.74 11.51 23.40
C TYR A 271 -10.31 12.64 24.27
N SER A 272 -11.37 13.32 23.81
CA SER A 272 -12.02 14.40 24.56
C SER A 272 -12.68 13.93 25.87
N GLU A 273 -13.06 12.65 25.93
CA GLU A 273 -13.65 12.02 27.11
C GLU A 273 -12.61 11.38 28.05
N GLY A 274 -11.32 11.41 27.69
CA GLY A 274 -10.26 10.78 28.48
C GLY A 274 -10.32 9.25 28.53
N MET A 275 -10.89 8.62 27.51
CA MET A 275 -11.17 7.17 27.46
C MET A 275 -10.17 6.36 26.63
N LEU A 276 -9.19 7.00 25.99
CA LEU A 276 -8.15 6.30 25.24
C LEU A 276 -7.08 5.72 26.18
N ASN A 277 -6.57 4.54 25.84
CA ASN A 277 -5.41 3.97 26.54
C ASN A 277 -4.09 4.64 26.10
N GLU A 278 -2.97 4.30 26.75
CA GLU A 278 -1.65 4.88 26.47
C GLU A 278 -1.23 4.78 25.00
N ILE A 279 -1.40 3.61 24.37
CA ILE A 279 -1.06 3.38 22.96
C ILE A 279 -1.88 4.28 22.03
N GLN A 280 -3.18 4.42 22.30
CA GLN A 280 -4.09 5.24 21.49
C GLN A 280 -3.86 6.74 21.73
N MET A 281 -3.53 7.12 22.97
CA MET A 281 -3.21 8.49 23.36
C MET A 281 -1.96 9.01 22.67
N GLN A 282 -0.97 8.15 22.39
CA GLN A 282 0.22 8.54 21.62
C GLN A 282 -0.16 9.22 20.29
N TRP A 283 -1.18 8.70 19.60
CA TRP A 283 -1.65 9.25 18.31
C TRP A 283 -2.36 10.60 18.41
N MET A 284 -2.82 10.96 19.61
CA MET A 284 -3.46 12.23 19.89
C MET A 284 -2.48 13.30 20.40
N SER A 285 -1.20 12.93 20.61
CA SER A 285 -0.19 13.87 21.07
C SER A 285 -0.01 15.03 20.10
N GLU A 286 0.07 16.24 20.66
CA GLU A 286 0.36 17.49 19.94
C GLU A 286 1.80 17.59 19.44
N ARG A 287 2.66 16.67 19.90
CA ARG A 287 4.07 16.57 19.50
C ARG A 287 4.47 15.13 19.23
N ARG A 288 5.54 14.98 18.46
CA ARG A 288 6.15 13.70 18.11
C ARG A 288 7.61 13.68 18.54
N PRO A 289 8.16 12.52 18.90
CA PRO A 289 9.61 12.38 19.06
C PRO A 289 10.32 12.72 17.74
N ALA A 290 11.52 13.31 17.83
CA ALA A 290 12.32 13.62 16.65
C ALA A 290 12.78 12.35 15.93
N GLU A 291 12.95 11.28 16.68
CA GLU A 291 13.46 9.99 16.23
C GLU A 291 12.57 8.89 16.79
N GLU A 292 12.28 7.89 15.96
CA GLU A 292 11.55 6.69 16.37
C GLU A 292 12.30 5.46 15.89
N LEU A 293 12.45 4.46 16.76
CA LEU A 293 13.03 3.16 16.43
C LEU A 293 12.07 2.05 16.87
N TYR A 294 11.80 1.11 15.99
CA TYR A 294 10.90 -0.02 16.27
C TYR A 294 11.54 -1.35 15.92
N ASP A 295 11.29 -2.35 16.76
CA ASP A 295 11.59 -3.76 16.50
C ASP A 295 10.32 -4.45 15.97
N LEU A 296 10.23 -4.64 14.66
CA LEU A 296 9.01 -5.11 13.99
C LEU A 296 8.71 -6.59 14.25
N GLU A 297 9.68 -7.35 14.76
CA GLU A 297 9.48 -8.76 15.14
C GLU A 297 8.73 -8.87 16.47
N ASN A 298 9.09 -8.03 17.44
CA ASN A 298 8.51 -8.03 18.78
C ASN A 298 7.34 -7.05 18.95
N ASP A 299 7.27 -6.01 18.10
CA ASP A 299 6.26 -4.97 18.11
C ASP A 299 5.80 -4.67 16.67
N PRO A 300 4.99 -5.55 16.06
CA PRO A 300 4.55 -5.41 14.67
C PRO A 300 3.58 -4.24 14.45
N TRP A 301 3.08 -3.64 15.53
CA TRP A 301 2.24 -2.45 15.47
C TRP A 301 3.02 -1.16 15.72
N GLU A 302 4.33 -1.22 15.95
CA GLU A 302 5.22 -0.06 16.13
C GLU A 302 4.68 0.90 17.21
N THR A 303 4.36 0.34 18.37
CA THR A 303 3.78 1.02 19.54
C THR A 303 4.82 1.41 20.59
N LYS A 304 5.99 0.74 20.63
CA LYS A 304 7.07 1.02 21.57
C LYS A 304 8.26 1.65 20.84
N ASN A 305 8.43 2.96 21.01
CA ASN A 305 9.61 3.66 20.51
C ASN A 305 10.85 3.30 21.36
N LEU A 306 11.88 2.75 20.72
CA LEU A 306 13.14 2.28 21.33
C LEU A 306 14.28 3.29 21.14
N SER A 307 14.01 4.49 20.61
CA SER A 307 15.08 5.42 20.22
C SER A 307 15.90 5.99 21.39
N ASP A 308 15.29 6.08 22.57
CA ASP A 308 15.96 6.50 23.80
C ASP A 308 16.54 5.32 24.60
N ASP A 309 16.40 4.08 24.11
CA ASP A 309 16.87 2.88 24.79
C ASP A 309 18.36 2.63 24.48
N PRO A 310 19.27 2.69 25.49
CA PRO A 310 20.70 2.51 25.28
C PRO A 310 21.06 1.15 24.68
N GLU A 311 20.25 0.10 24.89
CA GLU A 311 20.49 -1.23 24.31
C GLU A 311 20.40 -1.20 22.77
N TYR A 312 19.60 -0.29 22.22
CA TYR A 312 19.35 -0.18 20.78
C TYR A 312 20.18 0.92 20.10
N ALA A 313 21.01 1.65 20.83
CA ALA A 313 21.79 2.77 20.31
C ALA A 313 22.69 2.39 19.11
N SER A 314 23.26 1.17 19.12
CA SER A 314 24.09 0.68 18.01
C SER A 314 23.28 0.41 16.73
N ILE A 315 22.04 -0.08 16.90
CA ILE A 315 21.10 -0.35 15.80
C ILE A 315 20.61 0.96 15.22
N GLN A 316 20.20 1.93 16.06
CA GLN A 316 19.79 3.25 15.63
C GLN A 316 20.88 3.94 14.81
N LYS A 317 22.11 3.99 15.34
CA LYS A 317 23.24 4.64 14.66
C LYS A 317 23.57 4.01 13.30
N ARG A 318 23.42 2.69 13.18
CA ARG A 318 23.59 1.97 11.91
C ARG A 318 22.53 2.40 10.90
N LEU A 319 21.27 2.45 11.31
CA LEU A 319 20.15 2.86 10.45
C LEU A 319 20.26 4.34 10.08
N GLU A 320 20.56 5.23 11.02
CA GLU A 320 20.70 6.67 10.75
C GLU A 320 21.80 6.99 9.73
N LYS A 321 22.90 6.21 9.73
CA LYS A 321 24.03 6.40 8.81
C LYS A 321 23.73 5.89 7.39
N THR A 322 22.77 4.98 7.23
CA THR A 322 22.44 4.34 5.95
C THR A 322 21.66 5.31 5.07
#